data_AF-A0AAP3Z2W8-F1
#
_entry.id   AF-A0AAP3Z2W8-F1
#
_cell.length_a   1.000
_cell.length_b   1.000
_cell.length_c   1.000
_cell.angle_alpha   90.00
_cell.angle_beta   90.00
_cell.angle_gamma   90.00
#
_symmetry.space_group_name_H-M   'P 1'
#
loop_
_entity.id
_entity.type
_entity.pdbx_description
1 polymer ?
#
loop_
_entity_poly.entity_id
_entity_poly.type
_entity_poly.pdbx_seq_one_letter_code
_entity_poly.pdbx_strand_id
1 'polypeptide(L)'
;MKKKLYRNKMLRVYVTEEEKQIILNNMKKINSKTITNYIREMALNEGEIKIYNFSELKDSLSETGKYVYELNKIGNNVNQIAKKVNESDVVATEDVQYLLSQVEQMKGNYETTFNLLLKELNRVMRSN
;
A
#
# COMPACT_ATOMS: atom_id res chain seq x y z
N MET A 1 46.95 -6.92 33.02
CA MET A 1 46.70 -6.62 31.58
C MET A 1 45.25 -6.20 31.40
N LYS A 2 44.95 -5.15 30.62
CA LYS A 2 43.56 -4.75 30.32
C LYS A 2 42.89 -5.84 29.49
N LYS A 3 41.73 -6.34 29.94
CA LYS A 3 40.97 -7.39 29.24
C LYS A 3 40.52 -6.87 27.87
N LYS A 4 40.96 -7.54 26.79
CA LYS A 4 40.54 -7.20 25.42
C LYS A 4 39.10 -7.67 25.23
N LEU A 5 38.17 -6.73 25.05
CA LEU A 5 36.77 -7.05 24.77
C LEU A 5 36.61 -7.51 23.32
N TYR A 6 35.82 -8.57 23.11
CA TYR A 6 35.46 -9.03 21.75
C TYR A 6 34.67 -7.96 20.99
N ARG A 7 33.76 -7.23 21.67
CA ARG A 7 33.04 -6.07 21.13
C ARG A 7 33.55 -4.80 21.80
N ASN A 8 34.52 -4.13 21.18
CA ASN A 8 35.22 -2.97 21.75
C ASN A 8 34.92 -1.63 21.05
N LYS A 9 34.06 -1.60 20.03
CA LYS A 9 33.66 -0.38 19.32
C LYS A 9 32.39 0.18 19.94
N MET A 10 32.41 1.47 20.27
CA MET A 10 31.26 2.20 20.83
C MET A 10 30.47 2.89 19.71
N LEU A 11 29.15 2.76 19.74
CA LEU A 11 28.21 3.57 18.96
C LEU A 11 27.44 4.47 19.94
N ARG A 12 27.27 5.75 19.59
CA ARG A 12 26.50 6.71 20.37
C ARG A 12 25.27 7.12 19.57
N VAL A 13 24.12 7.11 20.23
CA VAL A 13 22.84 7.55 19.65
C VAL A 13 22.24 8.55 20.64
N TYR A 14 21.87 9.71 20.14
CA TYR A 14 21.16 10.72 20.91
C TYR A 14 19.66 10.45 20.80
N VAL A 15 18.96 10.49 21.92
CA VAL A 15 17.52 10.27 22.02
C VAL A 15 16.93 11.26 23.02
N THR A 16 15.66 11.61 22.82
CA THR A 16 14.83 12.30 23.80
C THR A 16 14.44 11.34 24.95
N GLU A 17 13.93 11.89 26.06
CA GLU A 17 13.49 11.05 27.18
C GLU A 17 12.30 10.16 26.81
N GLU A 18 11.41 10.65 25.94
CA GLU A 18 10.28 9.87 25.41
C GLU A 18 10.75 8.70 24.56
N GLU A 19 11.63 8.94 23.58
CA GLU A 19 12.21 7.89 22.74
C GLU A 19 12.95 6.83 23.57
N LYS A 20 13.70 7.27 24.59
CA LYS A 20 14.38 6.36 25.52
C LYS A 20 13.39 5.48 26.28
N GLN A 21 12.27 6.03 26.74
CA GLN A 21 11.24 5.26 27.43
C GLN A 21 10.58 4.22 26.50
N ILE A 22 10.32 4.60 25.25
CA ILE A 22 9.80 3.69 24.22
C ILE A 22 10.79 2.54 23.95
N ILE A 23 12.08 2.86 23.75
CA ILE A 23 13.14 1.88 23.53
C ILE A 23 13.23 0.88 24.69
N LEU A 24 13.21 1.37 25.94
CA LEU A 24 13.25 0.51 27.14
C LEU A 24 12.00 -0.36 27.27
N ASN A 25 10.82 0.15 26.93
CA ASN A 25 9.59 -0.62 26.95
C ASN A 25 9.61 -1.72 25.88
N ASN A 26 10.09 -1.42 24.67
CA ASN A 26 10.22 -2.42 23.61
C ASN A 26 11.28 -3.48 23.92
N MET A 27 12.41 -3.09 24.52
CA MET A 27 13.41 -4.03 25.04
C MET A 27 12.79 -5.05 26.01
N LYS A 28 11.92 -4.58 26.93
CA LYS A 28 11.24 -5.44 27.90
C LYS A 28 10.26 -6.40 27.22
N LYS A 29 9.51 -5.96 26.20
CA LYS A 29 8.54 -6.81 25.47
C LYS A 29 9.18 -8.06 24.86
N ILE A 30 10.42 -7.94 24.39
CA ILE A 30 11.16 -9.08 23.81
C ILE A 30 12.08 -9.79 24.81
N ASN A 31 11.94 -9.51 26.11
CA ASN A 31 12.74 -10.10 27.19
C ASN A 31 14.26 -9.96 27.01
N SER A 32 14.73 -8.88 26.37
CA SER A 32 16.16 -8.64 26.22
C SER A 32 16.79 -8.16 27.53
N LYS A 33 17.89 -8.80 27.93
CA LYS A 33 18.55 -8.56 29.22
C LYS A 33 19.26 -7.21 29.33
N THR A 34 19.65 -6.61 28.21
CA THR A 34 20.37 -5.32 28.19
C THR A 34 20.02 -4.51 26.95
N ILE A 35 20.03 -3.18 27.10
CA ILE A 35 19.76 -2.26 25.98
C ILE A 35 20.77 -2.44 24.85
N THR A 36 22.03 -2.74 25.18
CA THR A 36 23.10 -2.97 24.20
C THR A 36 22.83 -4.21 23.35
N ASN A 37 22.26 -5.27 23.93
CA ASN A 37 21.87 -6.44 23.13
C ASN A 37 20.62 -6.14 22.32
N TYR A 38 19.61 -5.48 22.90
CA TYR A 38 18.41 -5.08 22.17
C TYR A 38 18.72 -4.24 20.93
N ILE A 39 19.44 -3.13 21.09
CA ILE A 39 19.82 -2.25 19.97
C ILE A 39 20.63 -3.02 18.91
N ARG A 40 21.50 -3.96 19.32
CA ARG A 40 22.30 -4.74 18.39
C ARG A 40 21.46 -5.75 17.60
N GLU A 41 20.59 -6.50 18.27
CA GLU A 41 19.68 -7.44 17.60
C GLU A 41 18.74 -6.70 16.66
N MET A 42 18.18 -5.57 17.10
CA MET A 42 17.39 -4.70 16.22
C MET A 42 18.21 -4.20 15.04
N ALA A 43 19.44 -3.71 15.23
CA ALA A 43 20.22 -3.13 14.13
C ALA A 43 20.83 -4.17 13.17
N LEU A 44 21.06 -5.41 13.62
CA LEU A 44 21.70 -6.45 12.80
C LEU A 44 20.69 -7.43 12.19
N ASN A 45 19.59 -7.73 12.87
CA ASN A 45 18.74 -8.88 12.54
C ASN A 45 17.27 -8.50 12.25
N GLU A 46 16.69 -7.53 12.95
CA GLU A 46 15.26 -7.21 12.80
C GLU A 46 14.97 -5.89 12.06
N GLY A 47 15.85 -4.91 12.20
CA GLY A 47 15.70 -3.53 11.73
C GLY A 47 16.18 -3.34 10.30
N GLU A 48 15.65 -4.14 9.39
CA GLU A 48 15.86 -3.88 7.96
C GLU A 48 14.98 -2.68 7.55
N ILE A 49 15.62 -1.59 7.15
CA ILE A 49 14.92 -0.47 6.52
C ILE A 49 14.69 -0.86 5.06
N LYS A 50 13.50 -1.41 4.76
CA LYS A 50 13.08 -1.66 3.39
C LYS A 50 12.61 -0.36 2.74
N ILE A 51 13.46 0.20 1.88
CA ILE A 51 13.11 1.37 1.06
C ILE A 51 12.44 0.83 -0.21
N TYR A 52 11.11 0.93 -0.26
CA TYR A 52 10.36 0.57 -1.46
C TYR A 52 10.39 1.71 -2.46
N ASN A 53 11.01 1.48 -3.62
CA ASN A 53 10.95 2.41 -4.73
C ASN A 53 9.72 2.09 -5.61
N PHE A 54 8.68 2.92 -5.51
CA PHE A 54 7.46 2.79 -6.30
C PHE A 54 7.52 3.55 -7.64
N SER A 55 8.69 4.03 -8.08
CA SER A 55 8.81 4.70 -9.38
C SER A 55 8.38 3.79 -10.53
N GLU A 56 8.75 2.51 -10.49
CA GLU A 56 8.29 1.51 -11.47
C GLU A 56 6.78 1.26 -11.38
N LEU A 57 6.19 1.37 -10.19
CA LEU A 57 4.75 1.22 -9.99
C LEU A 57 4.00 2.36 -10.69
N LYS A 58 4.53 3.58 -10.68
CA LYS A 58 3.92 4.72 -11.37
C LYS A 58 3.88 4.50 -12.88
N ASP A 59 4.94 3.93 -13.45
CA ASP A 59 5.04 3.65 -14.89
C ASP A 59 4.19 2.43 -15.27
N SER A 60 4.13 1.37 -14.45
CA SER A 60 3.23 0.23 -14.68
C SER A 60 1.75 0.59 -14.48
N LEU A 61 1.45 1.49 -13.54
CA LEU A 61 0.12 2.08 -13.38
C LEU A 61 -0.20 3.12 -14.45
N SER A 62 0.73 3.54 -15.31
CA SER A 62 0.37 4.33 -16.50
C SER A 62 -0.62 3.57 -17.39
N GLU A 63 -0.60 2.23 -17.37
CA GLU A 63 -1.59 1.41 -18.04
C GLU A 63 -2.98 1.48 -17.36
N THR A 64 -3.04 1.80 -16.06
CA THR A 64 -4.32 2.13 -15.40
C THR A 64 -4.96 3.43 -15.87
N GLY A 65 -4.21 4.30 -16.56
CA GLY A 65 -4.77 5.45 -17.27
C GLY A 65 -5.82 5.05 -18.33
N LYS A 66 -5.66 3.89 -18.98
CA LYS A 66 -6.67 3.33 -19.89
C LYS A 66 -7.96 2.95 -19.15
N TYR A 67 -7.86 2.45 -17.92
CA TYR A 67 -9.03 2.08 -17.12
C TYR A 67 -9.77 3.29 -16.57
N VAL A 68 -9.06 4.36 -16.17
CA VAL A 68 -9.68 5.65 -15.79
C VAL A 68 -10.48 6.22 -16.96
N TYR A 69 -9.98 6.08 -18.19
CA TYR A 69 -10.70 6.49 -19.40
C TYR A 69 -11.98 5.68 -19.61
N GLU A 70 -11.93 4.35 -19.48
CA GLU A 70 -13.12 3.49 -19.57
C GLU A 70 -14.15 3.80 -18.47
N LEU A 71 -13.70 4.06 -17.23
CA LEU A 71 -14.58 4.49 -16.13
C LEU A 71 -15.27 5.83 -16.43
N ASN A 72 -14.55 6.79 -17.01
CA ASN A 72 -15.13 8.08 -17.41
C ASN A 72 -16.18 7.90 -18.51
N LYS A 73 -15.97 6.99 -19.46
CA LYS A 73 -16.99 6.67 -20.48
C LYS A 73 -18.26 6.10 -19.85
N ILE A 74 -18.13 5.16 -18.92
CA ILE A 74 -19.27 4.58 -18.21
C ILE A 74 -20.02 5.67 -17.43
N GLY A 75 -19.30 6.53 -16.68
CA GLY A 75 -19.90 7.64 -15.95
C GLY A 75 -20.68 8.62 -16.84
N ASN A 76 -20.16 8.92 -18.04
CA ASN A 76 -20.86 9.75 -19.02
C ASN A 76 -22.15 9.10 -19.52
N ASN A 77 -22.13 7.78 -19.76
CA ASN A 77 -23.32 7.03 -20.20
C ASN A 77 -24.41 7.01 -19.11
N VAL A 78 -24.03 6.82 -17.84
CA VAL A 78 -24.96 6.90 -16.70
C VAL A 78 -25.60 8.29 -16.61
N ASN A 79 -24.81 9.36 -16.77
CA ASN A 79 -25.32 10.73 -16.74
C ASN A 79 -26.32 11.03 -17.86
N GLN A 80 -26.10 10.50 -19.06
CA GLN A 80 -27.03 10.67 -20.18
C GLN A 80 -28.39 10.04 -19.87
N ILE A 81 -28.40 8.86 -19.25
CA ILE A 81 -29.63 8.16 -18.90
C ILE A 81 -30.35 8.88 -17.75
N ALA A 82 -29.61 9.33 -16.73
CA ALA A 82 -30.18 10.14 -15.66
C ALA A 82 -30.83 11.42 -16.20
N LYS A 83 -30.18 12.11 -17.15
CA LYS A 83 -30.73 13.29 -17.80
C LYS A 83 -32.00 12.99 -18.60
N LYS A 84 -32.00 11.89 -19.37
CA LYS A 84 -33.16 11.44 -20.15
C LYS A 84 -34.35 11.11 -19.25
N VAL A 85 -34.13 10.39 -18.14
CA VAL A 85 -35.16 10.10 -17.13
C VAL A 85 -35.72 11.38 -16.52
N ASN A 86 -34.86 12.34 -16.16
CA ASN A 86 -35.29 13.63 -15.63
C ASN A 86 -36.10 14.48 -16.63
N GLU A 87 -35.89 14.29 -17.94
CA GLU A 87 -36.58 15.03 -19.01
C GLU A 87 -37.89 14.36 -19.45
N SER A 88 -37.98 13.03 -19.44
CA SER A 88 -39.15 12.29 -19.97
C SER A 88 -40.06 11.68 -18.91
N ASP A 89 -39.65 11.63 -17.63
CA ASP A 89 -40.37 11.01 -16.49
C ASP A 89 -40.82 9.54 -16.74
N VAL A 90 -40.23 8.92 -17.76
CA VAL A 90 -40.50 7.56 -18.25
C VAL A 90 -39.16 6.87 -18.41
N VAL A 91 -39.00 5.73 -17.73
CA VAL A 91 -37.81 4.89 -17.81
C VAL A 91 -38.07 3.78 -18.83
N ALA A 92 -37.37 3.81 -19.96
CA ALA A 92 -37.45 2.71 -20.91
C ALA A 92 -36.72 1.47 -20.36
N THR A 93 -37.31 0.29 -20.51
CA THR A 93 -36.72 -0.98 -20.06
C THR A 93 -35.36 -1.22 -20.70
N GLU A 94 -35.15 -0.76 -21.94
CA GLU A 94 -33.86 -0.83 -22.62
C GLU A 94 -32.78 0.01 -21.91
N ASP A 95 -33.13 1.20 -21.41
CA ASP A 95 -32.20 2.08 -20.68
C ASP A 95 -31.76 1.42 -19.35
N VAL A 96 -32.65 0.69 -18.68
CA VAL A 96 -32.34 -0.08 -17.46
C VAL A 96 -31.43 -1.28 -17.76
N GLN A 97 -31.73 -2.05 -18.80
CA GLN A 97 -30.89 -3.18 -19.22
C GLN A 97 -29.50 -2.71 -19.63
N TYR A 98 -29.42 -1.58 -20.33
CA TYR A 98 -28.15 -0.97 -20.69
C TYR A 98 -27.36 -0.53 -19.45
N LEU A 99 -27.98 0.14 -18.46
CA LEU A 99 -27.32 0.48 -17.19
C LEU A 99 -26.80 -0.76 -16.46
N LEU A 100 -27.59 -1.84 -16.40
CA LEU A 100 -27.17 -3.10 -15.78
C LEU A 100 -25.92 -3.67 -16.46
N SER A 101 -25.86 -3.66 -17.80
CA SER A 101 -24.66 -4.09 -18.53
C SER A 101 -23.43 -3.21 -18.26
N GLN A 102 -23.62 -1.90 -18.09
CA GLN A 102 -22.54 -0.97 -17.76
C GLN A 102 -22.01 -1.20 -16.35
N VAL A 103 -22.89 -1.52 -15.39
CA VAL A 103 -22.50 -1.88 -14.01
C VAL A 103 -21.77 -3.21 -13.97
N GLU A 104 -22.19 -4.20 -14.76
CA GLU A 104 -21.51 -5.48 -14.88
C GLU A 104 -20.10 -5.33 -15.48
N GLN A 105 -19.98 -4.49 -16.51
CA GLN A 105 -18.68 -4.12 -17.10
C GLN A 105 -17.79 -3.39 -16.09
N MET A 106 -18.35 -2.49 -15.28
CA MET A 106 -17.62 -1.80 -14.20
C MET A 106 -17.08 -2.79 -13.16
N LYS A 107 -17.88 -3.78 -12.77
CA LYS A 107 -17.48 -4.83 -11.83
C LYS A 107 -16.29 -5.64 -12.38
N GLY A 108 -16.34 -6.06 -13.65
CA GLY A 108 -15.24 -6.78 -14.28
C GLY A 108 -13.94 -5.96 -14.39
N ASN A 109 -14.06 -4.67 -14.71
CA ASN A 109 -12.91 -3.76 -14.76
C ASN A 109 -12.27 -3.54 -13.37
N TYR A 110 -13.10 -3.45 -12.32
CA TYR A 110 -12.63 -3.36 -10.93
C TYR A 110 -11.86 -4.61 -10.51
N GLU A 111 -12.41 -5.80 -10.75
CA GLU A 111 -11.76 -7.08 -10.42
C GLU A 111 -10.42 -7.23 -11.15
N THR A 112 -10.36 -6.86 -12.43
CA THR A 112 -9.13 -6.86 -13.22
C THR A 112 -8.07 -5.94 -12.63
N THR A 113 -8.46 -4.71 -12.27
CA THR A 113 -7.56 -3.70 -11.69
C THR A 113 -7.02 -4.15 -10.35
N PHE A 114 -7.90 -4.70 -9.50
CA PHE A 114 -7.51 -5.23 -8.20
C PHE A 114 -6.48 -6.36 -8.33
N ASN A 115 -6.70 -7.29 -9.26
CA ASN A 115 -5.76 -8.39 -9.52
C ASN A 115 -4.40 -7.92 -10.05
N LEU A 116 -4.38 -6.91 -10.92
CA LEU A 116 -3.13 -6.31 -11.41
C LEU A 116 -2.36 -5.63 -10.28
N LEU A 117 -3.03 -4.85 -9.43
CA LEU A 117 -2.43 -4.21 -8.25
C LEU A 117 -1.85 -5.26 -7.29
N LEU A 118 -2.59 -6.35 -7.02
CA LEU A 118 -2.09 -7.44 -6.19
C LEU A 118 -0.87 -8.12 -6.80
N LYS A 119 -0.83 -8.31 -8.12
CA LYS A 119 0.31 -8.91 -8.81
C LYS A 119 1.55 -8.02 -8.70
N GLU A 120 1.40 -6.72 -8.89
CA GLU A 120 2.50 -5.76 -8.76
C GLU A 120 2.99 -5.61 -7.31
N LEU A 121 2.09 -5.58 -6.32
CA LEU A 121 2.46 -5.62 -4.91
C LEU A 121 3.27 -6.88 -4.59
N ASN A 122 2.82 -8.05 -5.05
CA ASN A 122 3.55 -9.31 -4.85
C ASN A 122 4.92 -9.31 -5.54
N ARG A 123 5.05 -8.70 -6.72
CA ARG A 123 6.33 -8.54 -7.40
C ARG A 123 7.29 -7.70 -6.55
N VAL A 124 6.86 -6.50 -6.11
CA VAL A 124 7.66 -5.61 -5.27
C VAL A 124 8.05 -6.27 -3.94
N MET A 125 7.16 -7.08 -3.36
CA MET A 125 7.42 -7.81 -2.12
C MET A 125 8.38 -9.01 -2.29
N ARG A 126 8.36 -9.71 -3.44
CA ARG A 126 9.21 -10.88 -3.74
C ARG A 126 10.58 -10.53 -4.33
N SER A 127 10.73 -9.35 -4.91
CA SER A 127 12.02 -8.85 -5.38
C SER A 127 12.98 -8.44 -4.24
N ASN A 128 12.57 -8.64 -2.99
CA ASN A 128 13.38 -8.50 -1.77
C ASN A 128 13.65 -9.87 -1.14
#